data_AF-A0A954RBP3-F1
#
_entry.id   AF-A0A954RBP3-F1
#
_cell.length_a   1.000
_cell.length_b   1.000
_cell.length_c   1.000
_cell.angle_alpha   90.00
_cell.angle_beta   90.00
_cell.angle_gamma   90.00
#
_symmetry.space_group_name_H-M   'P 1'
#
loop_
_entity.id
_entity.type
_entity.pdbx_description
1 polymer ?
#
loop_
_entity_poly.entity_id
_entity_poly.type
_entity_poly.pdbx_seq_one_letter_code
_entity_poly.pdbx_strand_id
1 'polypeptide(L)'
;RRYEAEGADELVYLDITASHEARAIMIDVVRRTAEQVFMPLTVGGGIRTIEDIRTLLNAGSDKVSINSAACQNPEFVAEAARRLAARADVRSIATDEQRVEHVYRLLFARSPDADELSAAKAYLASSSDGESGDSAWKYGYGRVDEDTQRVAGFTELTHWTGTRWQASGQLPDPKLGWVFLDRQGGHPAATIDRCAIRRWTAPVDGEVEIAGQLHHRPEPGNGVRARLVSSRHGVLGTWSAHHTSVDTGPVRTRVAAGDTIDFVVDFNGEILHDEHEWPVVIRHVAESPPNDALAMWDSVQDFRGGRVDPWQAFLHALLMTNEFVFVD
;
A
#
# COMPACT_ATOMS: atom_id res chain seq x y z
N ARG A 1 16.87 39.00 -0.12
CA ARG A 1 17.28 40.39 0.19
C ARG A 1 16.55 41.41 -0.69
N ARG A 2 16.81 41.50 -2.01
CA ARG A 2 16.09 42.48 -2.87
C ARG A 2 14.58 42.25 -2.89
N TYR A 3 14.14 41.04 -3.24
CA TYR A 3 12.70 40.71 -3.27
C TYR A 3 12.02 40.91 -1.91
N GLU A 4 12.68 40.54 -0.82
CA GLU A 4 12.22 40.80 0.54
C GLU A 4 12.08 42.30 0.85
N ALA A 5 13.06 43.11 0.46
CA ALA A 5 13.00 44.56 0.62
C ALA A 5 11.90 45.21 -0.25
N GLU A 6 11.53 44.56 -1.35
CA GLU A 6 10.41 44.95 -2.22
C GLU A 6 9.06 44.40 -1.72
N GLY A 7 9.02 43.67 -0.60
CA GLY A 7 7.80 43.18 0.03
C GLY A 7 7.29 41.86 -0.54
N ALA A 8 8.16 41.03 -1.12
CA ALA A 8 7.77 39.68 -1.53
C ALA A 8 7.37 38.83 -0.32
N ASP A 9 6.20 38.19 -0.41
CA ASP A 9 5.68 37.32 0.66
C ASP A 9 6.40 35.96 0.72
N GLU A 10 7.09 35.56 -0.35
CA GLU A 10 7.80 34.30 -0.45
C GLU A 10 8.90 34.32 -1.53
N LEU A 11 10.00 33.59 -1.29
CA LEU A 11 11.01 33.25 -2.27
C LEU A 11 10.86 31.81 -2.75
N VAL A 12 10.81 31.59 -4.06
CA VAL A 12 10.77 30.24 -4.65
C VAL A 12 12.02 30.00 -5.50
N TYR A 13 12.78 28.95 -5.18
CA TYR A 13 13.83 28.42 -6.05
C TYR A 13 13.36 27.16 -6.77
N LEU A 14 13.37 27.18 -8.09
CA LEU A 14 13.10 26.01 -8.93
C LEU A 14 14.33 25.68 -9.75
N ASP A 15 15.02 24.58 -9.43
CA ASP A 15 16.06 24.01 -10.27
C ASP A 15 15.45 23.11 -11.33
N ILE A 16 15.09 23.72 -12.46
CA ILE A 16 14.50 23.04 -13.62
C ILE A 16 15.49 22.10 -14.32
N THR A 17 16.80 22.22 -14.06
CA THR A 17 17.83 21.38 -14.69
C THR A 17 18.15 20.13 -13.88
N ALA A 18 17.88 20.13 -12.57
CA ALA A 18 18.29 19.06 -11.67
C ALA A 18 17.71 17.67 -11.99
N SER A 19 16.46 17.63 -12.48
CA SER A 19 15.81 16.36 -12.86
C SER A 19 16.39 15.81 -14.17
N HIS A 20 16.58 16.66 -15.18
CA HIS A 20 17.07 16.27 -16.50
C HIS A 20 18.57 15.91 -16.51
N GLU A 21 19.39 16.69 -15.79
CA GLU A 21 20.85 16.51 -15.74
C GLU A 21 21.32 15.62 -14.58
N ALA A 22 20.40 15.01 -13.83
CA ALA A 22 20.69 14.22 -12.63
C ALA A 22 21.57 14.95 -11.60
N ARG A 23 21.49 16.29 -11.53
CA ARG A 23 22.27 17.09 -10.58
C ARG A 23 21.82 16.88 -9.13
N ALA A 24 22.78 17.05 -8.23
CA ALA A 24 22.53 17.11 -6.81
C ALA A 24 21.78 18.40 -6.44
N ILE A 25 21.02 18.33 -5.35
CA ILE A 25 20.26 19.46 -4.81
C ILE A 25 21.22 20.60 -4.44
N MET A 26 20.84 21.84 -4.76
CA MET A 26 21.63 23.05 -4.50
C MET A 26 21.64 23.47 -3.01
N ILE A 27 21.97 22.54 -2.12
CA ILE A 27 21.81 22.69 -0.68
C ILE A 27 22.55 23.89 -0.09
N ASP A 28 23.73 24.20 -0.65
CA ASP A 28 24.52 25.36 -0.20
C ASP A 28 23.91 26.69 -0.61
N VAL A 29 23.17 26.73 -1.73
CA VAL A 29 22.42 27.92 -2.16
C VAL A 29 21.24 28.16 -1.22
N VAL A 30 20.53 27.09 -0.87
CA VAL A 30 19.41 27.13 0.09
C VAL A 30 19.91 27.64 1.43
N ARG A 31 20.97 27.03 1.99
CA ARG A 31 21.53 27.42 3.30
C ARG A 31 21.96 28.89 3.33
N ARG A 32 22.75 29.32 2.34
CA ARG A 32 23.19 30.72 2.26
C ARG A 32 22.04 31.70 2.06
N THR A 33 20.96 31.27 1.43
CA THR A 33 19.77 32.12 1.25
C THR A 33 19.00 32.24 2.56
N ALA A 34 18.73 31.13 3.23
CA ALA A 34 18.01 31.08 4.51
C ALA A 34 18.72 31.88 5.62
N GLU A 35 20.06 31.98 5.57
CA GLU A 35 20.82 32.86 6.48
C GLU A 35 20.59 34.37 6.25
N GLN A 36 19.96 34.74 5.14
CA GLN A 36 19.94 36.11 4.62
C GLN A 36 18.55 36.66 4.31
N VAL A 37 17.52 35.81 4.30
CA VAL A 37 16.13 36.18 4.08
C VAL A 37 15.26 35.54 5.15
N PHE A 38 14.30 36.31 5.65
CA PHE A 38 13.35 35.92 6.70
C PHE A 38 11.93 35.74 6.16
N MET A 39 11.68 36.09 4.90
CA MET A 39 10.48 35.64 4.18
C MET A 39 10.55 34.13 3.89
N PRO A 40 9.40 33.43 3.84
CA PRO A 40 9.33 32.01 3.48
C PRO A 40 10.16 31.63 2.26
N LEU A 41 10.85 30.50 2.32
CA LEU A 41 11.68 29.95 1.25
C LEU A 41 11.15 28.59 0.79
N THR A 42 10.65 28.51 -0.44
CA THR A 42 10.32 27.26 -1.14
C THR A 42 11.46 26.82 -2.06
N VAL A 43 11.77 25.51 -2.05
CA VAL A 43 12.77 24.92 -2.95
C VAL A 43 12.17 23.75 -3.72
N GLY A 44 12.35 23.73 -5.04
CA GLY A 44 11.98 22.63 -5.94
C GLY A 44 13.11 22.28 -6.90
N GLY A 45 13.09 21.03 -7.39
CA GLY A 45 14.08 20.49 -8.32
C GLY A 45 15.05 19.50 -7.67
N GLY A 46 15.22 18.33 -8.30
CA GLY A 46 16.20 17.31 -7.86
C GLY A 46 15.82 16.48 -6.63
N ILE A 47 14.60 16.63 -6.10
CA ILE A 47 14.09 15.87 -4.94
C ILE A 47 13.58 14.51 -5.40
N ARG A 48 14.18 13.43 -4.85
CA ARG A 48 13.90 12.04 -5.24
C ARG A 48 13.53 11.17 -4.05
N THR A 49 13.94 11.55 -2.86
CA THR A 49 13.74 10.78 -1.62
C THR A 49 13.16 11.64 -0.50
N ILE A 50 12.58 11.00 0.52
CA ILE A 50 12.14 11.72 1.72
C ILE A 50 13.32 12.36 2.47
N GLU A 51 14.52 11.80 2.34
CA GLU A 51 15.72 12.35 2.97
C GLU A 51 16.17 13.65 2.31
N ASP A 52 15.92 13.81 1.01
CA ASP A 52 16.13 15.07 0.30
C ASP A 52 15.26 16.19 0.87
N ILE A 53 13.97 15.90 1.14
CA ILE A 53 13.04 16.84 1.79
C ILE A 53 13.61 17.27 3.15
N ARG A 54 14.02 16.31 3.98
CA ARG A 54 14.61 16.60 5.30
C ARG A 54 15.87 17.45 5.19
N THR A 55 16.72 17.13 4.23
CA THR A 55 17.97 17.85 4.01
C THR A 55 17.69 19.31 3.66
N LEU A 56 16.74 19.58 2.77
CA LEU A 56 16.30 20.93 2.41
C LEU A 56 15.68 21.70 3.58
N LEU A 57 14.75 21.08 4.31
CA LEU A 57 14.13 21.69 5.49
C LEU A 57 15.18 22.04 6.56
N ASN A 58 16.14 21.14 6.82
CA ASN A 58 17.24 21.38 7.74
C ASN A 58 18.23 22.45 7.25
N ALA A 59 18.30 22.70 5.94
CA ALA A 59 19.08 23.79 5.37
C ALA A 59 18.35 25.14 5.43
N GLY A 60 17.10 25.18 5.88
CA GLY A 60 16.34 26.41 6.10
C GLY A 60 15.32 26.73 5.00
N SER A 61 14.93 25.76 4.16
CA SER A 61 13.70 25.92 3.37
C SER A 61 12.48 25.71 4.27
N ASP A 62 11.44 26.52 4.10
CA ASP A 62 10.16 26.34 4.77
C ASP A 62 9.28 25.31 4.06
N LYS A 63 9.37 25.24 2.73
CA LYS A 63 8.58 24.35 1.87
C LYS A 63 9.44 23.71 0.79
N VAL A 64 9.01 22.52 0.35
CA VAL A 64 9.67 21.74 -0.69
C VAL A 64 8.66 21.39 -1.79
N SER A 65 8.98 21.76 -3.03
CA SER A 65 8.19 21.50 -4.24
C SER A 65 8.61 20.17 -4.87
N ILE A 66 7.65 19.27 -5.08
CA ILE A 66 7.88 17.90 -5.56
C ILE A 66 7.02 17.68 -6.79
N ASN A 67 7.68 17.32 -7.90
CA ASN A 67 7.02 17.17 -9.19
C ASN A 67 7.30 15.80 -9.80
N SER A 68 8.44 15.64 -10.49
CA SER A 68 8.74 14.41 -11.24
C SER A 68 8.70 13.16 -10.37
N ALA A 69 9.17 13.25 -9.11
CA ALA A 69 9.10 12.14 -8.15
C ALA A 69 7.66 11.76 -7.77
N ALA A 70 6.74 12.73 -7.68
CA ALA A 70 5.32 12.46 -7.40
C ALA A 70 4.65 11.74 -8.58
N CYS A 71 5.01 12.09 -9.82
CA CYS A 71 4.47 11.44 -11.02
C CYS A 71 5.08 10.05 -11.27
N GLN A 72 6.40 9.91 -11.10
CA GLN A 72 7.12 8.66 -11.38
C GLN A 72 6.97 7.64 -10.27
N ASN A 73 6.74 8.09 -9.04
CA ASN A 73 6.60 7.23 -7.87
C ASN A 73 5.41 7.67 -7.01
N PRO A 74 4.18 7.20 -7.32
CA PRO A 74 3.00 7.52 -6.51
C PRO A 74 3.15 7.15 -5.03
N GLU A 75 3.94 6.12 -4.69
CA GLU A 75 4.23 5.74 -3.29
C GLU A 75 5.00 6.81 -2.52
N PHE A 76 5.72 7.70 -3.22
CA PHE A 76 6.46 8.78 -2.60
C PHE A 76 5.54 9.72 -1.82
N VAL A 77 4.43 10.15 -2.44
CA VAL A 77 3.47 11.07 -1.81
C VAL A 77 2.69 10.35 -0.71
N ALA A 78 2.36 9.08 -0.91
CA ALA A 78 1.74 8.24 0.11
C ALA A 78 2.64 8.11 1.36
N GLU A 79 3.94 7.88 1.18
CA GLU A 79 4.90 7.84 2.29
C GLU A 79 5.02 9.20 3.00
N ALA A 80 5.07 10.30 2.25
CA ALA A 80 5.07 11.64 2.84
C ALA A 80 3.81 11.91 3.67
N ALA A 81 2.63 11.52 3.16
CA ALA A 81 1.35 11.64 3.87
C ALA A 81 1.33 10.82 5.16
N ARG A 82 1.82 9.57 5.13
CA ARG A 82 1.94 8.72 6.33
C ARG A 82 2.84 9.34 7.38
N ARG A 83 4.00 9.87 6.98
CA ARG A 83 4.92 10.54 7.91
C ARG A 83 4.31 11.78 8.51
N LEU A 84 3.63 12.60 7.72
CA LEU A 84 2.92 13.79 8.19
C LEU A 84 1.83 13.42 9.20
N ALA A 85 1.02 12.39 8.89
CA ALA A 85 -0.02 11.88 9.78
C ALA A 85 0.55 11.37 11.12
N ALA A 86 1.75 10.77 11.09
CA ALA A 86 2.42 10.19 12.24
C ALA A 86 3.17 11.23 13.10
N ARG A 87 3.32 12.48 12.66
CA ARG A 87 3.99 13.51 13.46
C ARG A 87 3.23 13.77 14.76
N ALA A 88 3.96 13.94 15.86
CA ALA A 88 3.37 14.13 17.18
C ALA A 88 2.53 15.42 17.27
N ASP A 89 2.95 16.50 16.62
CA ASP A 89 2.22 17.77 16.56
C ASP A 89 0.92 17.66 15.75
N VAL A 90 0.83 16.74 14.79
CA VAL A 90 -0.40 16.47 14.03
C VAL A 90 -1.31 15.49 14.78
N ARG A 91 -0.75 14.41 15.35
CA ARG A 91 -1.51 13.32 16.00
C ARG A 91 -2.09 13.71 17.37
N SER A 92 -1.47 14.65 18.07
CA SER A 92 -1.89 15.05 19.42
C SER A 92 -3.07 16.03 19.45
N ILE A 93 -3.48 16.56 18.30
CA ILE A 93 -4.59 17.51 18.20
C ILE A 93 -5.93 16.79 18.41
N ALA A 94 -6.76 17.33 19.30
CA ALA A 94 -7.95 16.65 19.82
C ALA A 94 -9.15 16.65 18.86
N THR A 95 -9.31 17.68 18.03
CA THR A 95 -10.45 17.80 17.11
C THR A 95 -9.98 17.81 15.67
N ASP A 96 -10.79 17.24 14.77
CA ASP A 96 -10.47 17.22 13.35
C ASP A 96 -10.34 18.63 12.79
N GLU A 97 -11.19 19.57 13.24
CA GLU A 97 -11.15 20.97 12.83
C GLU A 97 -9.81 21.65 13.15
N GLN A 98 -9.32 21.52 14.38
CA GLN A 98 -8.00 22.04 14.76
C GLN A 98 -6.87 21.35 13.99
N ARG A 99 -7.04 20.05 13.72
CA ARG A 99 -6.04 19.26 13.01
C ARG A 99 -5.97 19.65 11.54
N VAL A 100 -7.11 19.90 10.89
CA VAL A 100 -7.20 20.43 9.52
C VAL A 100 -6.51 21.79 9.46
N GLU A 101 -6.84 22.70 10.39
CA GLU A 101 -6.23 24.03 10.41
C GLU A 101 -4.70 23.98 10.57
N HIS A 102 -4.21 23.09 11.46
CA HIS A 102 -2.77 22.89 11.66
C HIS A 102 -2.08 22.37 10.40
N VAL A 103 -2.63 21.35 9.74
CA VAL A 103 -1.99 20.80 8.54
C VAL A 103 -2.07 21.75 7.35
N TYR A 104 -3.11 22.60 7.27
CA TYR A 104 -3.16 23.67 6.28
C TYR A 104 -2.06 24.71 6.49
N ARG A 105 -1.82 25.12 7.74
CA ARG A 105 -0.69 26.01 8.06
C ARG A 105 0.65 25.36 7.72
N LEU A 106 0.81 24.06 7.98
CA LEU A 106 2.05 23.35 7.66
C LEU A 106 2.28 23.21 6.15
N LEU A 107 1.23 22.94 5.37
CA LEU A 107 1.35 22.64 3.94
C LEU A 107 1.27 23.88 3.04
N PHE A 108 0.38 24.81 3.37
CA PHE A 108 0.06 25.96 2.53
C PHE A 108 0.45 27.30 3.18
N ALA A 109 1.01 27.31 4.38
CA ALA A 109 1.35 28.52 5.14
C ALA A 109 0.16 29.47 5.38
N ARG A 110 -1.08 28.95 5.36
CA ARG A 110 -2.31 29.69 5.64
C ARG A 110 -3.34 28.82 6.35
N SER A 111 -4.35 29.43 6.96
CA SER A 111 -5.54 28.70 7.41
C SER A 111 -6.42 28.32 6.20
N PRO A 112 -7.20 27.22 6.31
CA PRO A 112 -8.23 26.89 5.32
C PRO A 112 -9.30 27.98 5.30
N ASP A 113 -9.91 28.20 4.15
CA ASP A 113 -11.16 28.97 4.09
C ASP A 113 -12.36 28.13 4.59
N ALA A 114 -13.55 28.76 4.63
CA ALA A 114 -14.75 28.12 5.17
C ALA A 114 -15.22 26.92 4.32
N ASP A 115 -15.05 26.99 3.00
CA ASP A 115 -15.47 25.94 2.08
C ASP A 115 -14.50 24.75 2.14
N GLU A 116 -13.19 25.03 2.19
CA GLU A 116 -12.14 24.03 2.41
C GLU A 116 -12.31 23.29 3.74
N LEU A 117 -12.56 24.02 4.82
CA LEU A 117 -12.78 23.42 6.14
C LEU A 117 -14.06 22.56 6.15
N SER A 118 -15.13 23.03 5.51
CA SER A 118 -16.37 22.27 5.36
C SER A 118 -16.16 20.98 4.57
N ALA A 119 -15.46 21.06 3.43
CA ALA A 119 -15.12 19.91 2.59
C ALA A 119 -14.24 18.91 3.33
N ALA A 120 -13.24 19.37 4.08
CA ALA A 120 -12.38 18.51 4.89
C ALA A 120 -13.18 17.75 5.95
N LYS A 121 -14.09 18.43 6.66
CA LYS A 121 -14.96 17.79 7.67
C LYS A 121 -15.90 16.77 7.03
N ALA A 122 -16.50 17.10 5.88
CA ALA A 122 -17.37 16.18 5.15
C ALA A 122 -16.60 14.94 4.68
N TYR A 123 -15.37 15.10 4.17
CA TYR A 123 -14.51 13.99 3.76
C TYR A 123 -14.13 13.09 4.93
N LEU A 124 -13.70 13.67 6.05
CA LEU A 124 -13.29 12.89 7.22
C LEU A 124 -14.48 12.15 7.86
N ALA A 125 -15.68 12.74 7.83
CA ALA A 125 -16.90 12.11 8.31
C ALA A 125 -17.43 11.01 7.37
N SER A 126 -17.41 11.22 6.05
CA SER A 126 -17.82 10.19 5.09
C SER A 126 -16.83 9.01 5.05
N SER A 127 -15.56 9.28 5.33
CA SER A 127 -14.51 8.27 5.45
C SER A 127 -14.59 7.50 6.77
N SER A 128 -15.29 8.01 7.80
CA SER A 128 -15.66 7.22 8.98
C SER A 128 -16.83 6.27 8.71
N ASP A 129 -17.78 6.67 7.85
CA ASP A 129 -19.00 5.91 7.49
C ASP A 129 -18.91 5.13 6.16
N GLY A 130 -17.72 5.04 5.55
CA GLY A 130 -17.52 4.39 4.27
C GLY A 130 -17.47 2.86 4.36
N GLU A 131 -18.51 2.24 3.80
CA GLU A 131 -18.65 0.83 3.40
C GLU A 131 -17.33 0.03 3.43
N SER A 132 -17.26 -0.86 4.41
CA SER A 132 -16.74 -2.20 4.15
C SER A 132 -17.58 -2.80 3.01
N GLY A 133 -17.23 -2.52 1.76
CA GLY A 133 -17.40 -3.52 0.73
C GLY A 133 -16.52 -4.68 1.19
N ASP A 134 -17.09 -5.57 2.01
CA ASP A 134 -16.41 -6.70 2.64
C ASP A 134 -15.80 -7.49 1.49
N SER A 135 -14.50 -7.27 1.23
CA SER A 135 -13.85 -8.00 0.17
C SER A 135 -13.96 -9.45 0.56
N ALA A 136 -14.39 -10.30 -0.38
CA ALA A 136 -14.38 -11.74 -0.16
C ALA A 136 -12.97 -12.24 0.17
N TRP A 137 -11.94 -11.42 -0.10
CA TRP A 137 -10.53 -11.71 0.13
C TRP A 137 -9.99 -11.20 1.47
N LYS A 138 -9.26 -12.07 2.17
CA LYS A 138 -8.45 -11.77 3.35
C LYS A 138 -7.02 -12.26 3.17
N TYR A 139 -6.07 -11.63 3.86
CA TYR A 139 -4.64 -11.89 3.71
C TYR A 139 -4.04 -12.20 5.09
N GLY A 140 -3.41 -13.36 5.22
CA GLY A 140 -3.02 -13.88 6.51
C GLY A 140 -1.95 -14.94 6.43
N TYR A 141 -1.78 -15.61 7.55
CA TYR A 141 -0.93 -16.79 7.68
C TYR A 141 -1.61 -17.85 8.55
N GLY A 142 -1.17 -19.09 8.37
CA GLY A 142 -1.72 -20.24 9.09
C GLY A 142 -0.99 -21.53 8.74
N ARG A 143 -1.61 -22.66 9.05
CA ARG A 143 -1.06 -23.98 8.75
C ARG A 143 -2.09 -24.83 8.04
N VAL A 144 -1.66 -25.70 7.13
CA VAL A 144 -2.49 -26.82 6.67
C VAL A 144 -2.20 -28.02 7.56
N ASP A 145 -3.23 -28.52 8.21
CA ASP A 145 -3.19 -29.74 9.00
C ASP A 145 -3.22 -30.95 8.05
N GLU A 146 -2.17 -31.78 8.12
CA GLU A 146 -1.95 -32.89 7.18
C GLU A 146 -2.94 -34.05 7.39
N ASP A 147 -3.53 -34.20 8.58
CA ASP A 147 -4.50 -35.28 8.83
C ASP A 147 -5.89 -34.90 8.29
N THR A 148 -6.31 -33.67 8.55
CA THR A 148 -7.62 -33.16 8.13
C THR A 148 -7.61 -32.58 6.71
N GLN A 149 -6.42 -32.35 6.14
CA GLN A 149 -6.19 -31.68 4.87
C GLN A 149 -6.87 -30.30 4.81
N ARG A 150 -6.95 -29.58 5.95
CA ARG A 150 -7.62 -28.27 6.07
C ARG A 150 -6.71 -27.23 6.70
N VAL A 151 -7.03 -25.95 6.53
CA VAL A 151 -6.32 -24.87 7.24
C VAL A 151 -6.69 -24.89 8.73
N ALA A 152 -5.69 -25.14 9.58
CA ALA A 152 -5.77 -25.05 11.02
C ALA A 152 -5.22 -23.70 11.50
N GLY A 153 -6.13 -22.82 11.91
CA GLY A 153 -5.80 -21.46 12.33
C GLY A 153 -5.52 -20.54 11.14
N PHE A 154 -6.13 -19.36 11.15
CA PHE A 154 -5.88 -18.29 10.19
C PHE A 154 -5.78 -16.98 10.97
N THR A 155 -4.66 -16.30 10.83
CA THR A 155 -4.42 -15.00 11.47
C THR A 155 -4.15 -13.96 10.39
N GLU A 156 -4.91 -12.89 10.38
CA GLU A 156 -4.76 -11.80 9.41
C GLU A 156 -3.43 -11.06 9.63
N LEU A 157 -2.80 -10.66 8.52
CA LEU A 157 -1.66 -9.74 8.56
C LEU A 157 -2.17 -8.34 8.89
N THR A 158 -1.52 -7.67 9.85
CA THR A 158 -2.06 -6.43 10.42
C THR A 158 -1.41 -5.16 9.90
N HIS A 159 -0.31 -5.26 9.15
CA HIS A 159 0.42 -4.09 8.68
C HIS A 159 0.31 -3.94 7.16
N TRP A 160 -0.33 -2.84 6.74
CA TRP A 160 -0.40 -2.43 5.34
C TRP A 160 0.71 -1.44 5.01
N THR A 161 1.48 -1.71 3.96
CA THR A 161 2.61 -0.86 3.54
C THR A 161 2.25 0.19 2.49
N GLY A 162 1.03 0.19 1.96
CA GLY A 162 0.66 0.93 0.74
C GLY A 162 0.55 0.01 -0.49
N THR A 163 1.31 -1.08 -0.52
CA THR A 163 1.37 -2.03 -1.64
C THR A 163 1.17 -3.49 -1.25
N ARG A 164 1.46 -3.84 0.01
CA ARG A 164 1.38 -5.22 0.52
C ARG A 164 0.96 -5.28 1.98
N TRP A 165 0.42 -6.43 2.36
CA TRP A 165 0.17 -6.84 3.73
C TRP A 165 1.38 -7.60 4.28
N GLN A 166 1.80 -7.28 5.50
CA GLN A 166 2.88 -7.97 6.20
C GLN A 166 2.63 -8.02 7.71
N ALA A 167 3.46 -8.80 8.41
CA ALA A 167 3.30 -9.09 9.83
C ALA A 167 3.37 -7.84 10.73
N SER A 168 4.33 -6.96 10.47
CA SER A 168 4.55 -5.73 11.25
C SER A 168 5.19 -4.63 10.39
N GLY A 169 5.49 -3.47 10.95
CA GLY A 169 6.16 -2.37 10.23
C GLY A 169 7.61 -2.64 9.83
N GLN A 170 8.17 -3.78 10.24
CA GLN A 170 9.53 -4.19 9.93
C GLN A 170 9.51 -5.52 9.17
N LEU A 171 10.34 -5.63 8.13
CA LEU A 171 10.59 -6.89 7.42
C LEU A 171 12.11 -7.16 7.42
N PRO A 172 12.58 -8.34 7.88
CA PRO A 172 11.80 -9.44 8.43
C PRO A 172 11.16 -9.10 9.79
N ASP A 173 9.96 -9.62 10.02
CA ASP A 173 9.32 -9.56 11.33
C ASP A 173 10.07 -10.47 12.32
N PRO A 174 10.32 -10.02 13.57
CA PRO A 174 11.08 -10.80 14.55
C PRO A 174 10.50 -12.19 14.86
N LYS A 175 9.19 -12.40 14.64
CA LYS A 175 8.50 -13.67 14.91
C LYS A 175 8.13 -14.41 13.62
N LEU A 176 7.66 -13.68 12.61
CA LEU A 176 7.04 -14.25 11.41
C LEU A 176 7.98 -14.27 10.20
N GLY A 177 9.16 -13.64 10.30
CA GLY A 177 10.15 -13.62 9.23
C GLY A 177 9.70 -12.77 8.05
N TRP A 178 9.88 -13.29 6.84
CA TRP A 178 9.67 -12.56 5.59
C TRP A 178 8.24 -12.60 5.06
N VAL A 179 7.25 -13.05 5.85
CA VAL A 179 5.87 -13.21 5.36
C VAL A 179 5.25 -11.88 4.92
N PHE A 180 4.83 -11.84 3.67
CA PHE A 180 3.99 -10.79 3.14
C PHE A 180 3.10 -11.33 2.01
N LEU A 181 2.02 -10.62 1.74
CA LEU A 181 1.14 -10.85 0.60
C LEU A 181 0.90 -9.52 -0.11
N ASP A 182 1.14 -9.48 -1.41
CA ASP A 182 0.86 -8.33 -2.25
C ASP A 182 -0.21 -8.67 -3.30
N ARG A 183 -0.38 -7.78 -4.27
CA ARG A 183 -1.37 -7.95 -5.34
C ARG A 183 -1.10 -9.20 -6.18
N GLN A 184 0.15 -9.54 -6.46
CA GLN A 184 0.51 -10.63 -7.37
C GLN A 184 0.71 -11.97 -6.64
N GLY A 185 1.23 -11.95 -5.42
CA GLY A 185 1.47 -13.15 -4.62
C GLY A 185 2.02 -12.78 -3.25
N GLY A 186 3.28 -13.14 -2.99
CA GLY A 186 3.92 -12.83 -1.72
C GLY A 186 5.17 -13.63 -1.44
N HIS A 187 5.50 -13.76 -0.15
CA HIS A 187 6.61 -14.59 0.34
C HIS A 187 6.12 -15.48 1.48
N PRO A 188 6.45 -16.79 1.46
CA PRO A 188 6.09 -17.70 2.55
C PRO A 188 6.76 -17.30 3.86
N ALA A 189 6.17 -17.66 5.00
CA ALA A 189 6.79 -17.41 6.30
C ALA A 189 7.87 -18.45 6.66
N ALA A 190 8.64 -18.12 7.71
CA ALA A 190 9.76 -18.89 8.27
C ALA A 190 9.54 -20.41 8.47
N THR A 191 8.30 -20.85 8.62
CA THR A 191 7.95 -22.21 9.03
C THR A 191 6.71 -22.72 8.31
N ILE A 192 6.60 -24.03 8.10
CA ILE A 192 5.41 -24.69 7.55
C ILE A 192 4.15 -24.50 8.43
N ASP A 193 4.32 -24.16 9.71
CA ASP A 193 3.21 -23.80 10.61
C ASP A 193 2.65 -22.39 10.36
N ARG A 194 3.23 -21.62 9.41
CA ARG A 194 2.93 -20.21 9.17
C ARG A 194 2.87 -19.86 7.69
N CYS A 195 2.45 -20.79 6.84
CA CYS A 195 2.25 -20.56 5.41
C CYS A 195 1.56 -19.22 5.12
N ALA A 196 1.95 -18.55 4.03
CA ALA A 196 1.20 -17.39 3.56
C ALA A 196 -0.14 -17.85 3.00
N ILE A 197 -1.22 -17.19 3.37
CA ILE A 197 -2.59 -17.57 2.98
C ILE A 197 -3.34 -16.36 2.44
N ARG A 198 -3.69 -16.44 1.16
CA ARG A 198 -4.76 -15.61 0.58
C ARG A 198 -6.06 -16.40 0.70
N ARG A 199 -7.05 -15.86 1.42
CA ARG A 199 -8.33 -16.52 1.74
C ARG A 199 -9.46 -15.86 0.97
N TRP A 200 -10.21 -16.63 0.20
CA TRP A 200 -11.50 -16.21 -0.34
C TRP A 200 -12.64 -16.81 0.49
N THR A 201 -13.64 -16.01 0.84
CA THR A 201 -14.87 -16.45 1.53
C THR A 201 -16.03 -16.38 0.54
N ALA A 202 -16.71 -17.50 0.32
CA ALA A 202 -17.81 -17.60 -0.61
C ALA A 202 -18.95 -16.66 -0.18
N PRO A 203 -19.36 -15.68 -1.01
CA PRO A 203 -20.47 -14.79 -0.66
C PRO A 203 -21.83 -15.43 -0.93
N VAL A 204 -21.87 -16.47 -1.78
CA VAL A 204 -23.09 -17.15 -2.22
C VAL A 204 -22.85 -18.66 -2.36
N ASP A 205 -23.94 -19.42 -2.31
CA ASP A 205 -23.94 -20.85 -2.61
C ASP A 205 -23.70 -21.10 -4.11
N GLY A 206 -23.07 -22.24 -4.43
CA GLY A 206 -23.01 -22.73 -5.80
C GLY A 206 -21.78 -23.56 -6.12
N GLU A 207 -21.56 -23.79 -7.41
CA GLU A 207 -20.32 -24.36 -7.92
C GLU A 207 -19.42 -23.23 -8.42
N VAL A 208 -18.13 -23.31 -8.12
CA VAL A 208 -17.14 -22.34 -8.59
C VAL A 208 -16.03 -23.05 -9.36
N GLU A 209 -15.52 -22.39 -10.38
CA GLU A 209 -14.33 -22.76 -11.15
C GLU A 209 -13.19 -21.83 -10.79
N ILE A 210 -12.06 -22.40 -10.37
CA ILE A 210 -10.89 -21.69 -9.89
C ILE A 210 -9.75 -21.92 -10.87
N ALA A 211 -9.20 -20.84 -11.43
CA ALA A 211 -8.05 -20.89 -12.33
C ALA A 211 -6.95 -19.96 -11.81
N GLY A 212 -5.70 -20.33 -12.04
CA GLY A 212 -4.56 -19.52 -11.64
C GLY A 212 -3.26 -20.03 -12.23
N GLN A 213 -2.23 -19.19 -12.16
CA GLN A 213 -0.89 -19.55 -12.61
C GLN A 213 0.10 -19.25 -11.49
N LEU A 214 0.74 -20.29 -10.98
CA LEU A 214 1.79 -20.16 -9.97
C LEU A 214 3.12 -19.90 -10.68
N HIS A 215 3.81 -18.84 -10.30
CA HIS A 215 5.15 -18.53 -10.80
C HIS A 215 6.13 -18.38 -9.64
N HIS A 216 7.30 -18.98 -9.79
CA HIS A 216 8.44 -18.80 -8.89
C HIS A 216 9.61 -18.18 -9.66
N ARG A 217 10.05 -17.00 -9.24
CA ARG A 217 11.15 -16.26 -9.88
C ARG A 217 12.50 -17.01 -9.69
N PRO A 218 13.49 -16.81 -10.57
CA PRO A 218 14.78 -17.49 -10.46
C PRO A 218 15.73 -16.86 -9.43
N GLU A 219 16.52 -17.75 -8.80
CA GLU A 219 17.67 -17.54 -7.90
C GLU A 219 17.41 -16.88 -6.52
N PRO A 220 18.02 -17.41 -5.44
CA PRO A 220 18.53 -18.77 -5.18
C PRO A 220 17.52 -19.71 -4.47
N GLY A 221 16.21 -19.46 -4.54
CA GLY A 221 15.19 -20.26 -3.85
C GLY A 221 15.08 -21.72 -4.25
N ASN A 222 14.53 -22.56 -3.36
CA ASN A 222 14.27 -23.99 -3.58
C ASN A 222 12.87 -24.26 -4.15
N GLY A 223 12.14 -23.17 -4.43
CA GLY A 223 10.80 -23.22 -4.98
C GLY A 223 9.73 -23.16 -3.89
N VAL A 224 8.51 -22.96 -4.36
CA VAL A 224 7.33 -22.91 -3.51
C VAL A 224 6.43 -24.11 -3.77
N ARG A 225 5.73 -24.51 -2.72
CA ARG A 225 4.59 -25.42 -2.80
C ARG A 225 3.32 -24.62 -2.54
N ALA A 226 2.39 -24.74 -3.48
CA ALA A 226 1.10 -24.11 -3.45
C ALA A 226 0.01 -25.16 -3.22
N ARG A 227 -0.94 -24.87 -2.33
CA ARG A 227 -2.08 -25.73 -2.00
C ARG A 227 -3.36 -24.93 -2.07
N LEU A 228 -4.35 -25.47 -2.79
CA LEU A 228 -5.70 -24.94 -2.81
C LEU A 228 -6.54 -25.73 -1.81
N VAL A 229 -7.04 -25.09 -0.77
CA VAL A 229 -7.68 -25.78 0.37
C VAL A 229 -9.10 -25.27 0.58
N SER A 230 -10.07 -26.17 0.55
CA SER A 230 -11.46 -25.89 0.87
C SER A 230 -11.75 -26.17 2.34
N SER A 231 -12.45 -25.27 3.03
CA SER A 231 -12.99 -25.54 4.38
C SER A 231 -13.87 -26.78 4.41
N ARG A 232 -14.58 -27.07 3.30
CA ARG A 232 -15.52 -28.17 3.16
C ARG A 232 -14.83 -29.47 2.76
N HIS A 233 -14.03 -29.44 1.70
CA HIS A 233 -13.51 -30.64 1.04
C HIS A 233 -12.03 -30.93 1.33
N GLY A 234 -11.34 -30.05 2.08
CA GLY A 234 -9.91 -30.16 2.31
C GLY A 234 -9.08 -29.73 1.09
N VAL A 235 -7.86 -30.25 0.94
CA VAL A 235 -6.97 -29.94 -0.18
C VAL A 235 -7.61 -30.39 -1.50
N LEU A 236 -7.83 -29.44 -2.40
CA LEU A 236 -8.37 -29.63 -3.75
C LEU A 236 -7.26 -29.81 -4.80
N GLY A 237 -6.06 -29.31 -4.53
CA GLY A 237 -4.91 -29.40 -5.42
C GLY A 237 -3.61 -28.97 -4.74
N THR A 238 -2.50 -29.54 -5.19
CA THR A 238 -1.14 -29.21 -4.73
C THR A 238 -0.22 -29.13 -5.94
N TRP A 239 0.56 -28.06 -6.00
CA TRP A 239 1.52 -27.80 -7.08
C TRP A 239 2.84 -27.34 -6.48
N SER A 240 3.92 -27.60 -7.21
CA SER A 240 5.24 -27.08 -6.86
C SER A 240 5.82 -26.34 -8.04
N ALA A 241 6.32 -25.13 -7.81
CA ALA A 241 7.03 -24.34 -8.80
C ALA A 241 8.44 -24.04 -8.32
N HIS A 242 9.43 -24.42 -9.13
CA HIS A 242 10.83 -24.07 -8.94
C HIS A 242 11.38 -23.52 -10.25
N HIS A 243 11.65 -22.22 -10.28
CA HIS A 243 12.14 -21.52 -11.47
C HIS A 243 11.27 -21.75 -12.72
N THR A 244 9.95 -21.81 -12.52
CA THR A 244 8.99 -22.17 -13.55
C THR A 244 7.63 -21.55 -13.25
N SER A 245 6.74 -21.67 -14.22
CA SER A 245 5.32 -21.39 -14.06
C SER A 245 4.52 -22.69 -14.19
N VAL A 246 3.54 -22.86 -13.30
CA VAL A 246 2.64 -24.03 -13.26
C VAL A 246 1.19 -23.55 -13.33
N ASP A 247 0.41 -24.14 -14.23
CA ASP A 247 -1.04 -23.93 -14.26
C ASP A 247 -1.70 -24.67 -13.09
N THR A 248 -2.50 -23.97 -12.30
CA THR A 248 -3.15 -24.49 -11.10
C THR A 248 -4.67 -24.69 -11.27
N GLY A 249 -5.18 -24.65 -12.50
CA GLY A 249 -6.60 -24.88 -12.77
C GLY A 249 -6.91 -25.41 -14.18
N PRO A 250 -8.21 -25.44 -14.55
CA PRO A 250 -9.34 -25.13 -13.71
C PRO A 250 -9.61 -26.23 -12.66
N VAL A 251 -9.88 -25.83 -11.41
CA VAL A 251 -10.40 -26.70 -10.34
C VAL A 251 -11.84 -26.31 -10.05
N ARG A 252 -12.76 -27.28 -10.07
CA ARG A 252 -14.19 -27.05 -9.75
C ARG A 252 -14.53 -27.59 -8.38
N THR A 253 -15.29 -26.82 -7.61
CA THR A 253 -15.76 -27.25 -6.28
C THR A 253 -17.09 -26.59 -5.92
N ARG A 254 -17.89 -27.28 -5.12
CA ARG A 254 -19.13 -26.73 -4.57
C ARG A 254 -18.88 -26.04 -3.23
N VAL A 255 -19.44 -24.84 -3.07
CA VAL A 255 -19.34 -23.99 -1.89
C VAL A 255 -20.72 -23.59 -1.39
N ALA A 256 -20.84 -23.37 -0.08
CA ALA A 256 -21.93 -22.60 0.51
C ALA A 256 -21.42 -21.23 0.96
N ALA A 257 -22.31 -20.25 1.08
CA ALA A 257 -21.99 -18.93 1.61
C ALA A 257 -21.31 -19.06 2.98
N GLY A 258 -20.17 -18.40 3.13
CA GLY A 258 -19.30 -18.47 4.31
C GLY A 258 -18.21 -19.56 4.26
N ASP A 259 -18.23 -20.48 3.29
CA ASP A 259 -17.11 -21.40 3.08
C ASP A 259 -15.85 -20.64 2.67
N THR A 260 -14.68 -21.18 3.02
CA THR A 260 -13.40 -20.59 2.61
C THR A 260 -12.69 -21.45 1.58
N ILE A 261 -12.04 -20.78 0.63
CA ILE A 261 -11.04 -21.33 -0.27
C ILE A 261 -9.72 -20.61 0.03
N ASP A 262 -8.76 -21.37 0.53
CA ASP A 262 -7.45 -20.88 0.96
C ASP A 262 -6.38 -21.23 -0.09
N PHE A 263 -5.72 -20.20 -0.59
CA PHE A 263 -4.56 -20.28 -1.46
C PHE A 263 -3.32 -20.21 -0.57
N VAL A 264 -2.83 -21.38 -0.20
CA VAL A 264 -1.76 -21.55 0.77
C VAL A 264 -0.44 -21.74 0.04
N VAL A 265 0.56 -20.94 0.38
CA VAL A 265 1.92 -21.10 -0.14
C VAL A 265 2.92 -21.28 1.00
N ASP A 266 3.70 -22.35 0.90
CA ASP A 266 4.85 -22.63 1.77
C ASP A 266 6.12 -22.90 0.97
N PHE A 267 7.26 -22.82 1.66
CA PHE A 267 8.57 -23.06 1.08
C PHE A 267 8.85 -24.55 0.92
N ASN A 268 9.68 -24.88 -0.07
CA ASN A 268 10.12 -26.25 -0.33
C ASN A 268 11.52 -26.49 0.29
N GLY A 269 11.59 -26.73 1.60
CA GLY A 269 12.86 -27.04 2.29
C GLY A 269 13.50 -25.83 2.99
N GLU A 270 14.41 -25.10 2.33
CA GLU A 270 15.03 -23.88 2.90
C GLU A 270 14.37 -22.60 2.36
N ILE A 271 14.23 -21.58 3.22
CA ILE A 271 13.37 -20.40 2.98
C ILE A 271 14.05 -19.21 2.28
N LEU A 272 15.26 -19.39 1.77
CA LEU A 272 16.01 -18.27 1.20
C LEU A 272 15.50 -18.02 -0.23
N HIS A 273 14.74 -16.94 -0.43
CA HIS A 273 14.30 -16.39 -1.73
C HIS A 273 13.13 -17.11 -2.43
N ASP A 274 12.04 -17.34 -1.70
CA ASP A 274 10.85 -18.05 -2.21
C ASP A 274 9.67 -17.10 -2.52
N GLU A 275 9.97 -15.90 -3.02
CA GLU A 275 8.93 -14.99 -3.50
C GLU A 275 8.19 -15.64 -4.68
N HIS A 276 6.86 -15.56 -4.65
CA HIS A 276 6.00 -16.18 -5.65
C HIS A 276 4.93 -15.21 -6.14
N GLU A 277 4.45 -15.47 -7.35
CA GLU A 277 3.26 -14.87 -7.90
C GLU A 277 2.22 -15.98 -8.08
N TRP A 278 0.99 -15.72 -7.64
CA TRP A 278 -0.13 -16.64 -7.86
C TRP A 278 -1.44 -15.86 -8.08
N PRO A 279 -1.56 -15.15 -9.22
CA PRO A 279 -2.82 -14.57 -9.63
C PRO A 279 -3.86 -15.68 -9.87
N VAL A 280 -5.01 -15.51 -9.23
CA VAL A 280 -6.14 -16.45 -9.28
C VAL A 280 -7.44 -15.74 -9.61
N VAL A 281 -8.28 -16.43 -10.37
CA VAL A 281 -9.64 -16.02 -10.74
C VAL A 281 -10.60 -17.14 -10.35
N ILE A 282 -11.65 -16.78 -9.62
CA ILE A 282 -12.75 -17.65 -9.23
C ILE A 282 -13.98 -17.21 -10.01
N ARG A 283 -14.64 -18.13 -10.70
CA ARG A 283 -15.90 -17.87 -11.43
C ARG A 283 -17.01 -18.72 -10.89
N HIS A 284 -18.17 -18.13 -10.68
CA HIS A 284 -19.38 -18.90 -10.38
C HIS A 284 -19.83 -19.64 -11.64
N VAL A 285 -20.13 -20.94 -11.49
CA VAL A 285 -20.62 -21.79 -12.57
C VAL A 285 -22.15 -21.77 -12.50
N ALA A 286 -22.76 -20.83 -13.22
CA ALA A 286 -24.22 -20.72 -13.36
C ALA A 286 -24.65 -20.88 -14.83
N GLU A 287 -25.81 -21.49 -15.05
CA GLU A 287 -26.49 -21.46 -16.37
C GLU A 287 -27.08 -20.07 -16.69
N SER A 288 -27.28 -19.23 -15.67
CA SER A 288 -27.67 -17.81 -15.76
C SER A 288 -27.22 -17.08 -14.50
N PRO A 289 -26.19 -16.21 -14.54
CA PRO A 289 -25.59 -15.62 -13.35
C PRO A 289 -26.54 -14.60 -12.68
N PRO A 290 -26.72 -14.63 -11.35
CA PRO A 290 -27.45 -13.61 -10.63
C PRO A 290 -26.55 -12.36 -10.52
N ASN A 291 -26.69 -11.42 -11.45
CA ASN A 291 -25.96 -10.15 -11.50
C ASN A 291 -24.45 -10.34 -11.82
N ASP A 292 -23.93 -9.75 -12.90
CA ASP A 292 -22.55 -9.96 -13.40
C ASP A 292 -21.45 -9.74 -12.33
N ALA A 293 -21.69 -8.86 -11.35
CA ALA A 293 -20.74 -8.54 -10.29
C ALA A 293 -20.51 -9.68 -9.25
N LEU A 294 -21.41 -10.66 -9.13
CA LEU A 294 -21.26 -11.82 -8.24
C LEU A 294 -20.80 -13.09 -8.99
N ALA A 295 -20.43 -12.95 -10.27
CA ALA A 295 -20.05 -14.09 -11.11
C ALA A 295 -18.54 -14.34 -11.15
N MET A 296 -17.71 -13.39 -10.71
CA MET A 296 -16.25 -13.50 -10.79
C MET A 296 -15.54 -12.75 -9.66
N TRP A 297 -14.49 -13.37 -9.11
CA TRP A 297 -13.56 -12.75 -8.16
C TRP A 297 -12.14 -12.91 -8.68
N ASP A 298 -11.42 -11.81 -8.82
CA ASP A 298 -10.05 -11.76 -9.34
C ASP A 298 -9.13 -11.24 -8.25
N SER A 299 -8.20 -12.09 -7.80
CA SER A 299 -7.33 -11.74 -6.68
C SER A 299 -6.40 -10.55 -6.90
N VAL A 300 -6.11 -10.18 -8.16
CA VAL A 300 -5.28 -9.02 -8.52
C VAL A 300 -6.14 -7.76 -8.53
N GLN A 301 -7.31 -7.82 -9.19
CA GLN A 301 -8.22 -6.68 -9.30
C GLN A 301 -8.95 -6.39 -7.99
N ASP A 302 -9.23 -7.41 -7.18
CA ASP A 302 -9.92 -7.33 -5.90
C ASP A 302 -8.94 -7.18 -4.73
N PHE A 303 -7.63 -7.10 -5.00
CA PHE A 303 -6.65 -6.85 -3.94
C PHE A 303 -6.95 -5.50 -3.28
N ARG A 304 -7.20 -5.53 -1.98
CA ARG A 304 -7.45 -4.34 -1.17
C ARG A 304 -6.43 -4.29 -0.05
N GLY A 305 -5.88 -3.10 0.15
CA GLY A 305 -5.04 -2.81 1.31
C GLY A 305 -5.84 -2.66 2.58
N GLY A 306 -5.14 -2.33 3.67
CA GLY A 306 -5.80 -1.89 4.88
C GLY A 306 -6.59 -0.63 4.60
N ARG A 307 -7.66 -0.39 5.36
CA ARG A 307 -8.36 0.89 5.36
C ARG A 307 -7.29 1.97 5.50
N VAL A 308 -7.08 2.74 4.43
CA VAL A 308 -6.18 3.89 4.50
C VAL A 308 -6.80 4.79 5.55
N ASP A 309 -6.06 5.07 6.60
CA ASP A 309 -6.50 5.96 7.67
C ASP A 309 -7.05 7.23 7.01
N PRO A 310 -8.32 7.63 7.27
CA PRO A 310 -8.94 8.76 6.60
C PRO A 310 -8.08 10.02 6.63
N TRP A 311 -7.33 10.18 7.72
CA TRP A 311 -6.36 11.25 7.87
C TRP A 311 -5.15 11.12 6.94
N GLN A 312 -4.59 9.93 6.76
CA GLN A 312 -3.54 9.69 5.75
C GLN A 312 -4.05 9.97 4.33
N ALA A 313 -5.26 9.53 3.98
CA ALA A 313 -5.84 9.77 2.66
C ALA A 313 -6.13 11.26 2.43
N PHE A 314 -6.66 11.95 3.44
CA PHE A 314 -6.85 13.41 3.42
C PHE A 314 -5.54 14.16 3.21
N LEU A 315 -4.49 13.80 3.96
CA LEU A 315 -3.17 14.43 3.82
C LEU A 315 -2.52 14.14 2.48
N HIS A 316 -2.72 12.93 1.94
CA HIS A 316 -2.30 12.59 0.60
C HIS A 316 -2.97 13.51 -0.44
N ALA A 317 -4.27 13.74 -0.32
CA ALA A 317 -4.98 14.67 -1.19
C ALA A 317 -4.43 16.11 -1.06
N LEU A 318 -4.22 16.61 0.16
CA LEU A 318 -3.65 17.96 0.38
C LEU A 318 -2.24 18.11 -0.20
N LEU A 319 -1.40 17.08 -0.09
CA LEU A 319 -0.06 17.08 -0.67
C LEU A 319 -0.10 17.11 -2.20
N MET A 320 -1.10 16.44 -2.81
CA MET A 320 -1.31 16.45 -4.25
C MET A 320 -1.92 17.76 -4.77
N THR A 321 -2.66 18.51 -3.94
CA THR A 321 -3.22 19.82 -4.30
C THR A 321 -2.29 20.99 -3.99
N ASN A 322 -1.20 20.77 -3.26
CA ASN A 322 -0.21 21.81 -3.02
C ASN A 322 0.35 22.27 -4.36
N GLU A 323 0.29 23.60 -4.61
CA GLU A 323 0.46 24.32 -5.89
C GLU A 323 1.82 24.11 -6.60
N PHE A 324 2.60 23.13 -6.16
CA PHE A 324 3.94 22.84 -6.61
C PHE A 324 4.12 21.43 -7.19
N VAL A 325 3.01 20.70 -7.41
CA VAL A 325 2.95 19.54 -8.31
C VAL A 325 2.46 20.02 -9.69
N PHE A 326 3.35 20.63 -10.48
CA PHE A 326 3.04 20.95 -11.89
C PHE A 326 3.34 19.73 -12.76
N VAL A 327 2.36 19.16 -13.46
CA VAL A 327 2.71 18.25 -14.58
C VAL A 327 3.28 19.14 -15.69
N ASP A 328 4.56 18.97 -16.00
CA ASP A 328 5.17 19.49 -17.22
C ASP A 328 4.78 18.57 -18.40
#